data_AF-A0A7X9CJ64-F1
#
_entry.id   AF-A0A7X9CJ64-F1
#
_cell.length_a   1.000
_cell.length_b   1.000
_cell.length_c   1.000
_cell.angle_alpha   90.00
_cell.angle_beta   90.00
_cell.angle_gamma   90.00
#
_symmetry.space_group_name_H-M   'P 1'
#
loop_
_entity.id
_entity.type
_entity.pdbx_description
1 polymer ?
#
loop_
_entity_poly.entity_id
_entity_poly.type
_entity_poly.pdbx_seq_one_letter_code
_entity_poly.pdbx_strand_id
1 'polypeptide(L)'
;VAIEEWSTQNVAMCAARQRDILTDVWPSLKPGGLLVYSTCTFNKFENEENALWAAQSLGASFVEVEIESTWGITPSLVRDAVCYRFLPHKTSGEGFFVALLQKGDSTEPEIDQKSASSYKKGRQKSSPFVKDITDFATWMLNPERFNFIESDNRISAIPVNHLETMLLMKERLKVLSMGIPIGERKGKDLIPSHSLAMSCELNREAFNRYELSYSQAVAFLRKEAIMLSDVNKGFVLLTYHHEPIGFVKNIGNRANNLYPNEWRIRSGYLPETKPEILTDHSTD
;
A
#
# COMPACT_ATOMS: atom_id res chain seq x y z
N VAL A 1 -26.05 -8.80 -6.70
CA VAL A 1 -24.83 -9.63 -6.60
C VAL A 1 -24.63 -10.24 -5.22
N ALA A 2 -24.23 -9.51 -4.17
CA ALA A 2 -23.90 -10.14 -2.86
C ALA A 2 -25.04 -10.95 -2.22
N ILE A 3 -26.28 -10.44 -2.28
CA ILE A 3 -27.47 -11.16 -1.76
C ILE A 3 -27.81 -12.38 -2.62
N GLU A 4 -27.65 -12.27 -3.94
CA GLU A 4 -27.98 -13.34 -4.90
C GLU A 4 -26.99 -14.50 -4.84
N GLU A 5 -25.72 -14.20 -4.54
CA GLU A 5 -24.65 -15.20 -4.40
C GLU A 5 -24.59 -15.83 -3.01
N TRP A 6 -25.44 -15.40 -2.06
CA TRP A 6 -25.43 -15.96 -0.72
C TRP A 6 -26.14 -17.32 -0.67
N SER A 7 -25.46 -18.33 -0.12
CA SER A 7 -26.03 -19.63 0.20
C SER A 7 -25.26 -20.29 1.34
N THR A 8 -25.89 -21.21 2.05
CA THR A 8 -25.22 -21.99 3.11
C THR A 8 -24.06 -22.82 2.57
N GLN A 9 -24.15 -23.29 1.32
CA GLN A 9 -23.08 -23.99 0.63
C GLN A 9 -21.88 -23.06 0.36
N ASN A 10 -22.14 -21.81 -0.06
CA ASN A 10 -21.07 -20.83 -0.27
C ASN A 10 -20.42 -20.43 1.06
N VAL A 11 -21.17 -20.30 2.14
CA VAL A 11 -20.60 -20.06 3.49
C VAL A 11 -19.65 -21.19 3.89
N ALA A 12 -20.05 -22.46 3.71
CA ALA A 12 -19.18 -23.60 4.01
C ALA A 12 -17.92 -23.64 3.14
N MET A 13 -18.06 -23.34 1.84
CA MET A 13 -16.93 -23.25 0.91
C MET A 13 -15.97 -22.12 1.30
N CYS A 14 -16.48 -20.94 1.65
CA CYS A 14 -15.66 -19.81 2.10
C CYS A 14 -14.93 -20.14 3.40
N ALA A 15 -15.62 -20.74 4.38
CA ALA A 15 -15.00 -21.14 5.64
C ALA A 15 -13.85 -22.14 5.42
N ALA A 16 -14.03 -23.14 4.55
CA ALA A 16 -12.97 -24.08 4.20
C ALA A 16 -11.78 -23.37 3.52
N ARG A 17 -12.04 -22.52 2.51
CA ARG A 17 -10.99 -21.76 1.81
C ARG A 17 -10.20 -20.84 2.75
N GLN A 18 -10.87 -20.22 3.73
CA GLN A 18 -10.21 -19.38 4.71
C GLN A 18 -9.22 -20.18 5.58
N ARG A 19 -9.52 -21.45 5.91
CA ARG A 19 -8.58 -22.34 6.59
C ARG A 19 -7.39 -22.70 5.71
N ASP A 20 -7.60 -22.91 4.41
CA ASP A 20 -6.50 -23.13 3.46
C ASP A 20 -5.56 -21.92 3.41
N ILE A 21 -6.11 -20.70 3.33
CA ILE A 21 -5.34 -19.45 3.35
C ILE A 21 -4.57 -19.29 4.67
N LEU A 22 -5.23 -19.56 5.81
CA LEU A 22 -4.59 -19.51 7.12
C LEU A 22 -3.45 -20.52 7.23
N THR A 23 -3.63 -21.73 6.72
CA THR A 23 -2.59 -22.77 6.69
C THR A 23 -1.38 -22.34 5.87
N ASP A 24 -1.61 -21.74 4.70
CA ASP A 24 -0.54 -21.33 3.78
C ASP A 24 0.27 -20.12 4.30
N VAL A 25 -0.39 -19.16 4.94
CA VAL A 25 0.28 -17.95 5.46
C VAL A 25 0.96 -18.19 6.81
N TRP A 26 0.50 -19.15 7.62
CA TRP A 26 1.00 -19.38 8.99
C TRP A 26 2.51 -19.64 9.10
N PRO A 27 3.15 -20.42 8.20
CA PRO A 27 4.59 -20.60 8.18
C PRO A 27 5.37 -19.31 7.92
N SER A 28 4.77 -18.34 7.22
CA SER A 28 5.41 -17.06 6.88
C SER A 28 5.46 -16.07 8.05
N LEU A 29 4.72 -16.35 9.12
CA LEU A 29 4.75 -15.55 10.34
C LEU A 29 5.96 -15.92 11.19
N LYS A 30 6.75 -14.93 11.61
CA LYS A 30 7.88 -15.12 12.53
C LYS A 30 7.39 -15.63 13.90
N PRO A 31 8.26 -16.29 14.70
CA PRO A 31 7.97 -16.60 16.10
C PRO A 31 7.52 -15.34 16.87
N GLY A 32 6.50 -15.49 17.71
CA GLY A 32 5.88 -14.38 18.45
C GLY A 32 5.11 -13.38 17.58
N GLY A 33 5.06 -13.59 16.26
CA GLY A 33 4.40 -12.71 15.31
C GLY A 33 2.87 -12.71 15.45
N LEU A 34 2.25 -11.60 15.05
CA LEU A 34 0.82 -11.40 15.08
C LEU A 34 0.20 -11.56 13.68
N LEU A 35 -0.93 -12.27 13.63
CA LEU A 35 -1.81 -12.39 12.48
C LEU A 35 -3.16 -11.74 12.81
N VAL A 36 -3.56 -10.77 12.02
CA VAL A 36 -4.91 -10.22 12.05
C VAL A 36 -5.77 -11.04 11.09
N TYR A 37 -6.74 -11.77 11.64
CA TYR A 37 -7.74 -12.47 10.86
C TYR A 37 -9.02 -11.61 10.81
N SER A 38 -9.48 -11.26 9.62
CA SER A 38 -10.67 -10.44 9.45
C SER A 38 -11.53 -10.87 8.29
N THR A 39 -12.83 -10.57 8.40
CA THR A 39 -13.82 -10.85 7.37
C THR A 39 -14.86 -9.72 7.31
N CYS A 40 -15.55 -9.58 6.19
CA CYS A 40 -16.70 -8.68 6.02
C CYS A 40 -18.05 -9.45 6.09
N THR A 41 -18.10 -10.53 6.87
CA THR A 41 -19.29 -11.38 7.03
C THR A 41 -19.68 -11.52 8.50
N PHE A 42 -20.93 -11.87 8.77
CA PHE A 42 -21.47 -11.94 10.13
C PHE A 42 -21.52 -13.35 10.70
N ASN A 43 -21.51 -14.39 9.86
CA ASN A 43 -21.73 -15.75 10.34
C ASN A 43 -20.51 -16.28 11.10
N LYS A 44 -20.77 -17.16 12.06
CA LYS A 44 -19.73 -17.72 12.94
C LYS A 44 -18.80 -18.73 12.24
N PHE A 45 -19.23 -19.35 11.15
CA PHE A 45 -18.45 -20.39 10.44
C PHE A 45 -17.20 -19.79 9.83
N GLU A 46 -17.35 -18.65 9.17
CA GLU A 46 -16.25 -17.87 8.60
C GLU A 46 -15.49 -17.06 9.66
N ASN A 47 -16.00 -16.92 10.88
CA ASN A 47 -15.46 -16.01 11.89
C ASN A 47 -14.85 -16.78 13.07
N GLU A 48 -15.59 -16.90 14.17
CA GLU A 48 -15.12 -17.54 15.42
C GLU A 48 -14.67 -18.97 15.20
N GLU A 49 -15.40 -19.76 14.41
CA GLU A 49 -15.06 -21.16 14.20
C GLU A 49 -13.73 -21.31 13.45
N ASN A 50 -13.39 -20.37 12.54
CA ASN A 50 -12.09 -20.35 11.88
C ASN A 50 -10.97 -19.81 12.78
N ALA A 51 -11.24 -18.80 13.61
CA ALA A 51 -10.26 -18.31 14.57
C ALA A 51 -9.92 -19.38 15.63
N LEU A 52 -10.93 -20.10 16.13
CA LEU A 52 -10.76 -21.24 17.04
C LEU A 52 -10.02 -22.38 16.36
N TRP A 53 -10.38 -22.70 15.12
CA TRP A 53 -9.68 -23.71 14.34
C TRP A 53 -8.19 -23.38 14.19
N ALA A 54 -7.85 -22.11 13.95
CA ALA A 54 -6.44 -21.67 13.89
C ALA A 54 -5.73 -21.84 15.24
N ALA A 55 -6.38 -21.47 16.35
CA ALA A 55 -5.83 -21.68 17.68
C ALA A 55 -5.54 -23.16 17.96
N GLN A 56 -6.49 -24.04 17.63
CA GLN A 56 -6.40 -25.47 17.91
C GLN A 56 -5.46 -26.22 16.94
N SER A 57 -5.48 -25.87 15.66
CA SER A 57 -4.80 -26.64 14.61
C SER A 57 -3.43 -26.08 14.26
N LEU A 58 -3.25 -24.76 14.37
CA LEU A 58 -1.99 -24.07 14.04
C LEU A 58 -1.20 -23.68 15.29
N GLY A 59 -1.75 -23.89 16.48
CA GLY A 59 -1.13 -23.53 17.76
C GLY A 59 -1.12 -22.01 17.99
N ALA A 60 -2.10 -21.29 17.47
CA ALA A 60 -2.24 -19.87 17.71
C ALA A 60 -2.79 -19.57 19.11
N SER A 61 -2.36 -18.47 19.71
CA SER A 61 -2.96 -17.91 20.92
C SER A 61 -3.76 -16.67 20.57
N PHE A 62 -4.90 -16.48 21.20
CA PHE A 62 -5.64 -15.22 21.07
C PHE A 62 -4.93 -14.09 21.80
N VAL A 63 -4.97 -12.89 21.22
CA VAL A 63 -4.48 -11.67 21.85
C VAL A 63 -5.64 -10.72 22.07
N GLU A 64 -5.83 -10.32 23.33
CA GLU A 64 -6.78 -9.28 23.69
C GLU A 64 -6.18 -7.91 23.38
N VAL A 65 -6.98 -7.09 22.69
CA VAL A 65 -6.78 -5.67 22.44
C VAL A 65 -7.68 -4.89 23.38
N GLU A 66 -7.12 -3.86 24.01
CA GLU A 66 -7.86 -2.90 24.81
C GLU A 66 -8.85 -2.13 23.93
N ILE A 67 -10.11 -2.08 24.34
CA ILE A 67 -11.19 -1.41 23.61
C ILE A 67 -11.98 -0.50 24.55
N GLU A 68 -12.44 0.63 24.03
CA GLU A 68 -13.37 1.48 24.75
C GLU A 68 -14.80 0.96 24.59
N SER A 69 -15.56 0.91 25.69
CA SER A 69 -16.95 0.46 25.66
C SER A 69 -17.85 1.34 24.79
N THR A 70 -17.48 2.62 24.62
CA THR A 70 -18.15 3.61 23.76
C THR A 70 -18.08 3.25 22.27
N TRP A 71 -17.14 2.40 21.85
CA TRP A 71 -16.98 2.02 20.44
C TRP A 71 -18.08 1.04 19.95
N GLY A 72 -18.88 0.46 20.85
CA GLY A 72 -19.99 -0.43 20.47
C GLY A 72 -19.56 -1.79 19.90
N ILE A 73 -18.28 -2.16 20.06
CA ILE A 73 -17.74 -3.43 19.57
C ILE A 73 -18.35 -4.59 20.36
N THR A 74 -18.92 -5.55 19.63
CA THR A 74 -19.52 -6.75 20.22
C THR A 74 -18.47 -7.84 20.37
N PRO A 75 -18.38 -8.51 21.55
CA PRO A 75 -17.44 -9.61 21.74
C PRO A 75 -17.86 -10.87 20.97
N SER A 76 -17.03 -11.91 21.08
CA SER A 76 -17.29 -13.23 20.50
C SER A 76 -18.68 -13.80 20.82
N LEU A 77 -19.30 -14.45 19.83
CA LEU A 77 -20.52 -15.24 20.02
C LEU A 77 -20.24 -16.69 20.44
N VAL A 78 -18.98 -17.13 20.35
CA VAL A 78 -18.54 -18.48 20.69
C VAL A 78 -17.61 -18.41 21.89
N ARG A 79 -17.80 -19.32 22.85
CA ARG A 79 -16.91 -19.45 24.01
C ARG A 79 -15.49 -19.77 23.56
N ASP A 80 -14.51 -19.38 24.35
CA ASP A 80 -13.08 -19.67 24.14
C ASP A 80 -12.44 -18.96 22.94
N ALA A 81 -13.19 -18.15 22.20
CA ALA A 81 -12.67 -17.24 21.18
C ALA A 81 -12.64 -15.81 21.69
N VAL A 82 -11.51 -15.12 21.51
CA VAL A 82 -11.40 -13.67 21.71
C VAL A 82 -11.43 -12.99 20.36
N CYS A 83 -12.49 -12.23 20.10
CA CYS A 83 -12.66 -11.54 18.83
C CYS A 83 -13.62 -10.35 18.95
N TYR A 84 -13.65 -9.56 17.88
CA TYR A 84 -14.27 -8.25 17.82
C TYR A 84 -15.23 -8.20 16.63
N ARG A 85 -16.51 -7.91 16.90
CA ARG A 85 -17.57 -7.80 15.90
C ARG A 85 -18.05 -6.36 15.81
N PHE A 86 -18.03 -5.85 14.59
CA PHE A 86 -18.56 -4.54 14.23
C PHE A 86 -19.91 -4.78 13.58
N LEU A 87 -20.98 -4.66 14.37
CA LEU A 87 -22.35 -4.91 13.92
C LEU A 87 -22.97 -3.58 13.48
N PRO A 88 -23.61 -3.49 12.30
CA PRO A 88 -24.10 -2.21 11.76
C PRO A 88 -25.08 -1.45 12.66
N HIS A 89 -25.79 -2.15 13.56
CA HIS A 89 -26.73 -1.55 14.51
C HIS A 89 -26.08 -1.12 15.84
N LYS A 90 -24.77 -1.30 16.00
CA LYS A 90 -24.00 -0.95 17.21
C LYS A 90 -22.77 -0.10 16.91
N THR A 91 -22.13 -0.32 15.77
CA THR A 91 -20.96 0.42 15.29
C THR A 91 -21.32 1.17 14.01
N SER A 92 -20.82 2.39 13.83
CA SER A 92 -20.96 3.11 12.57
C SER A 92 -20.14 2.44 11.46
N GLY A 93 -20.81 1.81 10.50
CA GLY A 93 -20.18 1.14 9.35
C GLY A 93 -20.95 -0.07 8.82
N GLU A 94 -20.51 -0.62 7.69
CA GLU A 94 -21.14 -1.77 7.00
C GLU A 94 -21.04 -3.10 7.78
N GLY A 95 -20.09 -3.16 8.72
CA GLY A 95 -19.86 -4.29 9.61
C GLY A 95 -18.77 -5.27 9.13
N PHE A 96 -18.04 -5.81 10.11
CA PHE A 96 -16.92 -6.73 9.89
C PHE A 96 -16.55 -7.47 11.18
N PHE A 97 -15.61 -8.40 11.06
CA PHE A 97 -15.07 -9.21 12.16
C PHE A 97 -13.55 -9.13 12.20
N VAL A 98 -12.97 -9.15 13.39
CA VAL A 98 -11.52 -9.22 13.61
C VAL A 98 -11.20 -10.18 14.77
N ALA A 99 -10.17 -11.00 14.59
CA ALA A 99 -9.46 -11.70 15.66
C ALA A 99 -7.95 -11.44 15.53
N LEU A 100 -7.27 -11.23 16.66
CA LEU A 100 -5.83 -11.11 16.71
C LEU A 100 -5.25 -12.43 17.25
N LEU A 101 -4.42 -13.07 16.43
CA LEU A 101 -3.80 -14.37 16.71
C LEU A 101 -2.29 -14.20 16.80
N GLN A 102 -1.66 -14.83 17.79
CA GLN A 102 -0.21 -14.84 17.96
C GLN A 102 0.35 -16.23 17.74
N LYS A 103 1.45 -16.31 16.99
CA LYS A 103 2.23 -17.54 16.84
C LYS A 103 3.17 -17.72 18.03
N GLY A 104 3.26 -18.92 18.56
CA GLY A 104 4.18 -19.22 19.67
C GLY A 104 5.66 -18.96 19.33
N ASP A 105 6.46 -18.74 20.36
CA ASP A 105 7.89 -18.38 20.25
C ASP A 105 8.80 -19.53 19.79
N SER A 106 8.31 -20.77 19.83
CA SER A 106 9.10 -22.00 19.69
C SER A 106 9.13 -22.60 18.28
N THR A 107 8.59 -21.91 17.28
CA THR A 107 8.59 -22.39 15.89
C THR A 107 9.46 -21.51 15.02
N GLU A 108 10.79 -21.61 15.18
CA GLU A 108 11.64 -21.27 14.03
C GLU A 108 11.21 -22.20 12.89
N PRO A 109 10.73 -21.66 11.76
CA PRO A 109 10.58 -22.50 10.59
C PRO A 109 11.97 -23.06 10.29
N GLU A 110 12.09 -24.38 10.13
CA GLU A 110 13.21 -24.95 9.38
C GLU A 110 13.13 -24.35 7.99
N ILE A 111 13.80 -23.20 7.79
CA ILE A 111 14.09 -22.70 6.47
C ILE A 111 14.97 -23.80 5.89
N ASP A 112 14.43 -24.60 4.98
CA ASP A 112 15.20 -25.61 4.28
C ASP A 112 16.31 -24.90 3.49
N GLN A 113 17.45 -24.73 4.14
CA GLN A 113 18.64 -24.05 3.62
C GLN A 113 19.17 -24.74 2.35
N LYS A 114 18.69 -25.95 2.04
CA LYS A 114 18.97 -26.66 0.79
C LYS A 114 18.35 -25.97 -0.43
N SER A 115 17.27 -25.20 -0.26
CA SER A 115 16.63 -24.43 -1.34
C SER A 115 17.16 -22.98 -1.46
N ALA A 116 17.91 -22.49 -0.48
CA ALA A 116 18.61 -21.20 -0.52
C ALA A 116 20.05 -21.32 -1.08
N SER A 117 20.67 -22.49 -0.92
CA SER A 117 22.08 -22.74 -1.31
C SER A 117 22.30 -23.14 -2.78
N SER A 118 21.24 -23.33 -3.57
CA SER A 118 21.33 -23.56 -5.02
C SER A 118 21.16 -22.28 -5.83
N TYR A 119 21.62 -21.14 -5.29
CA TYR A 119 21.79 -19.93 -6.08
C TYR A 119 23.04 -20.06 -6.97
N LYS A 120 22.89 -20.76 -8.10
CA LYS A 120 23.87 -20.70 -9.18
C LYS A 120 23.93 -19.25 -9.64
N LYS A 121 25.06 -18.57 -9.44
CA LYS A 121 25.41 -17.28 -10.04
C LYS A 121 25.12 -17.35 -11.55
N GLY A 122 23.92 -16.92 -11.92
CA GLY A 122 23.52 -16.71 -13.30
C GLY A 122 24.46 -15.67 -13.88
N ARG A 123 25.05 -16.04 -15.01
CA ARG A 123 25.89 -15.25 -15.92
C ARG A 123 25.70 -13.73 -15.75
N GLN A 124 26.77 -13.09 -15.30
CA GLN A 124 26.95 -11.66 -14.99
C GLN A 124 26.18 -10.73 -15.96
N LYS A 125 24.94 -10.38 -15.61
CA LYS A 125 24.33 -9.11 -16.04
C LYS A 125 24.90 -8.03 -15.14
N SER A 126 25.12 -6.83 -15.68
CA SER A 126 25.54 -5.66 -14.92
C SER A 126 24.72 -5.53 -13.63
N SER A 127 25.38 -5.16 -12.54
CA SER A 127 24.73 -4.86 -11.25
C SER A 127 23.50 -3.98 -11.48
N PRO A 128 22.30 -4.35 -10.99
CA PRO A 128 21.10 -3.51 -11.12
C PRO A 128 21.18 -2.26 -10.25
N PHE A 129 22.14 -2.20 -9.33
CA PHE A 129 22.33 -1.06 -8.43
C PHE A 129 22.90 0.15 -9.15
N VAL A 130 22.27 1.30 -8.92
CA VAL A 130 22.72 2.59 -9.40
C VAL A 130 23.86 3.07 -8.50
N LYS A 131 25.03 3.32 -9.09
CA LYS A 131 26.24 3.76 -8.35
C LYS A 131 26.28 5.27 -8.11
N ASP A 132 25.85 6.02 -9.11
CA ASP A 132 25.81 7.48 -9.06
C ASP A 132 24.36 7.93 -8.93
N ILE A 133 24.06 8.49 -7.77
CA ILE A 133 22.72 8.96 -7.41
C ILE A 133 22.63 10.49 -7.38
N THR A 134 23.70 11.21 -7.76
CA THR A 134 23.80 12.66 -7.58
C THR A 134 22.67 13.41 -8.31
N ASP A 135 22.20 12.89 -9.44
CA ASP A 135 21.10 13.47 -10.23
C ASP A 135 19.75 13.53 -9.51
N PHE A 136 19.51 12.65 -8.52
CA PHE A 136 18.18 12.49 -7.90
C PHE A 136 18.20 12.28 -6.38
N ALA A 137 19.35 12.11 -5.74
CA ALA A 137 19.45 11.90 -4.30
C ALA A 137 18.78 13.04 -3.52
N THR A 138 18.90 14.28 -4.03
CA THR A 138 18.29 15.47 -3.42
C THR A 138 16.77 15.45 -3.47
N TRP A 139 16.15 14.64 -4.35
CA TRP A 139 14.69 14.53 -4.45
C TRP A 139 14.06 13.75 -3.28
N MET A 140 14.88 13.12 -2.44
CA MET A 140 14.42 12.39 -1.26
C MET A 140 14.89 13.07 0.02
N LEU A 141 14.11 12.93 1.09
CA LEU A 141 14.47 13.42 2.43
C LEU A 141 15.60 12.60 3.05
N ASN A 142 15.54 11.27 2.91
CA ASN A 142 16.46 10.33 3.57
C ASN A 142 17.04 9.31 2.57
N PRO A 143 17.76 9.74 1.52
CA PRO A 143 18.26 8.84 0.46
C PRO A 143 19.17 7.73 0.99
N GLU A 144 19.87 7.93 2.10
CA GLU A 144 20.76 6.98 2.76
C GLU A 144 20.03 5.76 3.35
N ARG A 145 18.71 5.83 3.55
CA ARG A 145 17.87 4.69 4.00
C ARG A 145 17.54 3.72 2.86
N PHE A 146 18.00 4.00 1.64
CA PHE A 146 17.65 3.26 0.44
C PHE A 146 18.87 2.83 -0.38
N ASN A 147 18.73 1.68 -1.04
CA ASN A 147 19.53 1.30 -2.18
C ASN A 147 18.73 1.53 -3.45
N PHE A 148 19.38 2.02 -4.50
CA PHE A 148 18.71 2.38 -5.75
C PHE A 148 18.98 1.32 -6.80
N ILE A 149 17.91 0.86 -7.45
CA ILE A 149 17.98 -0.10 -8.55
C ILE A 149 17.44 0.53 -9.83
N GLU A 150 18.02 0.16 -10.97
CA GLU A 150 17.54 0.56 -12.29
C GLU A 150 17.15 -0.67 -13.12
N SER A 151 15.94 -0.64 -13.68
CA SER A 151 15.41 -1.65 -14.60
C SER A 151 14.53 -0.96 -15.63
N ASP A 152 14.72 -1.27 -16.91
CA ASP A 152 13.92 -0.69 -18.01
C ASP A 152 13.85 0.85 -17.97
N ASN A 153 15.01 1.48 -17.73
CA ASN A 153 15.19 2.93 -17.53
C ASN A 153 14.48 3.53 -16.31
N ARG A 154 13.89 2.71 -15.43
CA ARG A 154 13.21 3.16 -14.22
C ARG A 154 14.09 2.94 -13.00
N ILE A 155 14.26 4.01 -12.24
CA ILE A 155 15.01 4.02 -10.99
C ILE A 155 14.01 3.87 -9.84
N SER A 156 14.25 2.92 -8.94
CA SER A 156 13.44 2.72 -7.73
C SER A 156 14.32 2.66 -6.48
N ALA A 157 13.86 3.29 -5.41
CA ALA A 157 14.49 3.25 -4.10
C ALA A 157 13.94 2.07 -3.30
N ILE A 158 14.83 1.18 -2.86
CA ILE A 158 14.52 -0.02 -2.08
C ILE A 158 15.03 0.18 -0.65
N PRO A 159 14.20 0.06 0.40
CA PRO A 159 14.66 0.21 1.78
C PRO A 159 15.81 -0.75 2.10
N VAL A 160 16.89 -0.25 2.70
CA VAL A 160 18.09 -1.05 3.01
C VAL A 160 17.73 -2.27 3.86
N ASN A 161 16.85 -2.10 4.85
CA ASN A 161 16.44 -3.15 5.80
C ASN A 161 15.66 -4.31 5.14
N HIS A 162 15.17 -4.15 3.92
CA HIS A 162 14.36 -5.16 3.22
C HIS A 162 14.96 -5.58 1.87
N LEU A 163 16.13 -5.06 1.52
CA LEU A 163 16.71 -5.23 0.19
C LEU A 163 16.86 -6.70 -0.20
N GLU A 164 17.51 -7.50 0.64
CA GLU A 164 17.79 -8.91 0.33
C GLU A 164 16.50 -9.71 0.13
N THR A 165 15.54 -9.54 1.05
CA THR A 165 14.23 -10.18 0.97
C THR A 165 13.48 -9.78 -0.30
N MET A 166 13.47 -8.49 -0.65
CA MET A 166 12.75 -8.00 -1.83
C MET A 166 13.39 -8.49 -3.14
N LEU A 167 14.72 -8.58 -3.21
CA LEU A 167 15.41 -9.14 -4.37
C LEU A 167 15.14 -10.63 -4.52
N LEU A 168 15.15 -11.39 -3.43
CA LEU A 168 14.77 -12.80 -3.43
C LEU A 168 13.32 -13.01 -3.90
N MET A 169 12.39 -12.17 -3.41
CA MET A 169 10.98 -12.19 -3.84
C MET A 169 10.84 -11.90 -5.33
N LYS A 170 11.60 -10.94 -5.88
CA LYS A 170 11.57 -10.59 -7.30
C LYS A 170 11.92 -11.75 -8.23
N GLU A 171 12.72 -12.70 -7.78
CA GLU A 171 13.12 -13.85 -8.58
C GLU A 171 12.12 -14.99 -8.54
N ARG A 172 11.32 -15.06 -7.48
CA ARG A 172 10.36 -16.15 -7.24
C ARG A 172 8.91 -15.75 -7.56
N LEU A 173 8.62 -14.45 -7.59
CA LEU A 173 7.27 -13.91 -7.71
C LEU A 173 7.16 -12.97 -8.91
N LYS A 174 5.94 -12.88 -9.45
CA LYS A 174 5.58 -11.82 -10.38
C LYS A 174 5.37 -10.51 -9.61
N VAL A 175 6.43 -9.70 -9.53
CA VAL A 175 6.40 -8.42 -8.83
C VAL A 175 5.72 -7.35 -9.67
N LEU A 176 4.63 -6.77 -9.14
CA LEU A 176 3.91 -5.65 -9.77
C LEU A 176 4.55 -4.30 -9.44
N SER A 177 5.05 -4.13 -8.22
CA SER A 177 5.74 -2.93 -7.73
C SER A 177 6.76 -3.30 -6.67
N MET A 178 7.88 -2.57 -6.60
CA MET A 178 8.96 -2.82 -5.66
C MET A 178 9.66 -1.53 -5.26
N GLY A 179 9.53 -1.17 -3.98
CA GLY A 179 10.08 0.08 -3.44
C GLY A 179 9.35 1.33 -3.95
N ILE A 180 10.03 2.47 -3.94
CA ILE A 180 9.50 3.77 -4.38
C ILE A 180 10.09 4.09 -5.75
N PRO A 181 9.29 4.08 -6.83
CA PRO A 181 9.76 4.58 -8.13
C PRO A 181 10.15 6.06 -8.01
N ILE A 182 11.41 6.37 -8.32
CA ILE A 182 12.00 7.72 -8.22
C ILE A 182 11.83 8.47 -9.54
N GLY A 183 12.11 7.81 -10.66
CA GLY A 183 12.01 8.42 -11.97
C GLY A 183 12.35 7.47 -13.11
N GLU A 184 12.20 7.98 -14.33
CA GLU A 184 12.48 7.25 -15.57
C GLU A 184 13.44 8.05 -16.44
N ARG A 185 14.52 7.43 -16.90
CA ARG A 185 15.46 8.03 -17.85
C ARG A 185 14.83 8.05 -19.24
N LYS A 186 14.69 9.25 -19.82
CA LYS A 186 14.18 9.44 -21.18
C LYS A 186 15.05 10.43 -21.92
N GLY A 187 15.90 9.92 -22.81
CA GLY A 187 16.90 10.72 -23.50
C GLY A 187 17.92 11.26 -22.49
N LYS A 188 18.02 12.59 -22.37
CA LYS A 188 18.92 13.26 -21.42
C LYS A 188 18.26 13.59 -20.08
N ASP A 189 16.94 13.47 -19.99
CA ASP A 189 16.20 13.81 -18.77
C ASP A 189 16.04 12.57 -17.89
N LEU A 190 16.15 12.78 -16.58
CA LEU A 190 15.54 11.90 -15.59
C LEU A 190 14.19 12.52 -15.19
N ILE A 191 13.10 11.86 -15.57
CA ILE A 191 11.74 12.35 -15.33
C ILE A 191 11.30 11.84 -13.96
N PRO A 192 10.95 12.71 -12.98
CA PRO A 192 10.51 12.25 -11.67
C PRO A 192 9.19 11.48 -11.78
N SER A 193 9.08 10.41 -11.02
CA SER A 193 7.90 9.54 -11.01
C SER A 193 6.76 10.19 -10.25
N HIS A 194 5.53 9.94 -10.68
CA HIS A 194 4.35 10.32 -9.90
C HIS A 194 4.32 9.62 -8.54
N SER A 195 4.82 8.38 -8.41
CA SER A 195 4.92 7.69 -7.12
C SER A 195 5.82 8.41 -6.13
N LEU A 196 6.88 9.09 -6.61
CA LEU A 196 7.73 9.92 -5.77
C LEU A 196 6.94 11.12 -5.24
N ALA A 197 6.11 11.78 -6.06
CA ALA A 197 5.27 12.87 -5.60
C ALA A 197 4.31 12.45 -4.46
N MET A 198 3.83 11.21 -4.50
CA MET A 198 2.91 10.65 -3.49
C MET A 198 3.63 10.06 -2.27
N SER A 199 4.96 10.09 -2.24
CA SER A 199 5.76 9.46 -1.19
C SER A 199 6.01 10.41 -0.03
N CYS A 200 5.93 9.89 1.21
CA CYS A 200 6.40 10.59 2.40
C CYS A 200 7.91 10.86 2.40
N GLU A 201 8.68 10.18 1.55
CA GLU A 201 10.12 10.38 1.40
C GLU A 201 10.47 11.50 0.40
N LEU A 202 9.49 12.14 -0.24
CA LEU A 202 9.72 13.26 -1.15
C LEU A 202 10.35 14.45 -0.43
N ASN A 203 11.51 14.91 -0.90
CA ASN A 203 12.01 16.23 -0.54
C ASN A 203 11.31 17.30 -1.39
N ARG A 204 10.28 17.93 -0.81
CA ARG A 204 9.48 18.96 -1.49
C ARG A 204 10.31 20.17 -1.92
N GLU A 205 11.40 20.49 -1.21
CA GLU A 205 12.27 21.65 -1.50
C GLU A 205 13.22 21.40 -2.68
N ALA A 206 13.35 20.16 -3.15
CA ALA A 206 14.16 19.82 -4.32
C ALA A 206 13.54 20.30 -5.64
N PHE A 207 12.27 20.72 -5.61
CA PHE A 207 11.51 21.12 -6.79
C PHE A 207 10.90 22.50 -6.59
N ASN A 208 10.78 23.26 -7.69
CA ASN A 208 9.88 24.41 -7.68
C ASN A 208 8.46 23.91 -7.41
N ARG A 209 7.74 24.60 -6.53
CA ARG A 209 6.36 24.27 -6.19
C ARG A 209 5.40 25.25 -6.85
N TYR A 210 4.20 24.75 -7.18
CA TYR A 210 3.10 25.60 -7.63
C TYR A 210 1.78 25.10 -7.06
N GLU A 211 1.13 25.95 -6.27
CA GLU A 211 -0.17 25.68 -5.67
C GLU A 211 -1.27 25.92 -6.71
N LEU A 212 -2.10 24.90 -6.95
CA LEU A 212 -3.19 24.97 -7.90
C LEU A 212 -4.48 25.43 -7.24
N SER A 213 -5.30 26.14 -8.00
CA SER A 213 -6.73 26.24 -7.71
C SER A 213 -7.42 24.88 -7.92
N TYR A 214 -8.64 24.73 -7.39
CA TYR A 214 -9.43 23.50 -7.56
C TYR A 214 -9.65 23.14 -9.04
N SER A 215 -10.00 24.12 -9.87
CA SER A 215 -10.23 23.89 -11.31
C SER A 215 -8.96 23.43 -12.02
N GLN A 216 -7.81 24.03 -11.70
CA GLN A 216 -6.52 23.61 -12.24
C GLN A 216 -6.11 22.21 -11.74
N ALA A 217 -6.38 21.88 -10.47
CA ALA A 217 -6.11 20.55 -9.93
C ALA A 217 -6.93 19.47 -10.64
N VAL A 218 -8.22 19.70 -10.87
CA VAL A 218 -9.05 18.77 -11.64
C VAL A 218 -8.58 18.67 -13.09
N ALA A 219 -8.24 19.79 -13.75
CA ALA A 219 -7.68 19.78 -15.10
C ALA A 219 -6.37 18.98 -15.17
N PHE A 220 -5.48 19.17 -14.18
CA PHE A 220 -4.25 18.39 -14.05
C PHE A 220 -4.54 16.88 -13.92
N LEU A 221 -5.46 16.48 -13.04
CA LEU A 221 -5.85 15.07 -12.84
C LEU A 221 -6.60 14.47 -14.04
N ARG A 222 -7.20 15.30 -14.90
CA ARG A 222 -7.74 14.89 -16.21
C ARG A 222 -6.68 14.74 -17.29
N LYS A 223 -5.42 15.08 -16.96
CA LYS A 223 -4.30 15.15 -17.89
C LYS A 223 -4.47 16.23 -18.97
N GLU A 224 -5.21 17.29 -18.65
CA GLU A 224 -5.37 18.45 -19.52
C GLU A 224 -4.11 19.34 -19.47
N ALA A 225 -4.00 20.26 -20.44
CA ALA A 225 -2.95 21.26 -20.44
C ALA A 225 -3.20 22.27 -19.33
N ILE A 226 -2.16 22.57 -18.54
CA ILE A 226 -2.21 23.59 -17.51
C ILE A 226 -1.20 24.69 -17.82
N MET A 227 -1.57 25.92 -17.50
CA MET A 227 -0.71 27.09 -17.62
C MET A 227 -0.20 27.45 -16.23
N LEU A 228 1.12 27.57 -16.10
CA LEU A 228 1.77 28.02 -14.87
C LEU A 228 2.29 29.44 -15.10
N SER A 229 1.95 30.36 -14.21
CA SER A 229 2.48 31.73 -14.20
C SER A 229 3.63 31.85 -13.20
N ASP A 230 4.67 32.62 -13.53
CA ASP A 230 5.75 32.98 -12.58
C ASP A 230 6.51 31.79 -11.96
N VAL A 231 6.62 30.68 -12.68
CA VAL A 231 7.42 29.50 -12.27
C VAL A 231 8.61 29.29 -13.19
N ASN A 232 9.75 28.98 -12.60
CA ASN A 232 10.97 28.61 -13.32
C ASN A 232 10.76 27.38 -14.22
N LYS A 233 11.56 27.29 -15.29
CA LYS A 233 11.60 26.12 -16.16
C LYS A 233 12.16 24.92 -15.41
N GLY A 234 11.74 23.71 -15.81
CA GLY A 234 12.18 22.45 -15.20
C GLY A 234 11.01 21.61 -14.72
N PHE A 235 11.29 20.62 -13.88
CA PHE A 235 10.24 19.87 -13.20
C PHE A 235 9.67 20.70 -12.05
N VAL A 236 8.34 20.79 -12.02
CA VAL A 236 7.58 21.55 -11.02
C VAL A 236 6.67 20.57 -10.29
N LEU A 237 6.73 20.60 -8.96
CA LEU A 237 5.83 19.87 -8.08
C LEU A 237 4.53 20.66 -7.94
N LEU A 238 3.42 20.07 -8.35
CA LEU A 238 2.11 20.68 -8.17
C LEU A 238 1.50 20.28 -6.84
N THR A 239 0.91 21.24 -6.16
CA THR A 239 0.21 21.04 -4.90
C THR A 239 -1.23 21.51 -4.97
N TYR A 240 -2.09 20.91 -4.14
CA TYR A 240 -3.46 21.37 -3.90
C TYR A 240 -3.78 21.19 -2.41
N HIS A 241 -4.21 22.26 -1.73
CA HIS A 241 -4.22 22.35 -0.26
C HIS A 241 -2.86 22.01 0.35
N HIS A 242 -1.79 22.51 -0.29
CA HIS A 242 -0.40 22.26 0.11
C HIS A 242 0.06 20.79 0.07
N GLU A 243 -0.79 19.88 -0.41
CA GLU A 243 -0.41 18.49 -0.63
C GLU A 243 0.03 18.23 -2.06
N PRO A 244 1.15 17.51 -2.28
CA PRO A 244 1.59 17.06 -3.58
C PRO A 244 0.49 16.28 -4.32
N ILE A 245 0.24 16.65 -5.57
CA ILE A 245 -0.65 15.89 -6.46
C ILE A 245 0.07 15.35 -7.70
N GLY A 246 1.30 15.77 -7.97
CA GLY A 246 2.13 15.23 -9.06
C GLY A 246 3.08 16.25 -9.66
N PHE A 247 3.70 15.88 -10.78
CA PHE A 247 4.69 16.70 -11.45
C PHE A 247 4.23 17.20 -12.82
N VAL A 248 4.83 18.31 -13.24
CA VAL A 248 4.83 18.75 -14.65
C VAL A 248 6.22 19.15 -15.08
N LYS A 249 6.50 19.09 -16.39
CA LYS A 249 7.71 19.68 -16.96
C LYS A 249 7.37 21.04 -17.57
N ASN A 250 7.70 22.11 -16.87
CA ASN A 250 7.57 23.48 -17.36
C ASN A 250 8.71 23.80 -18.34
N ILE A 251 8.37 24.15 -19.58
CA ILE A 251 9.34 24.55 -20.60
C ILE A 251 9.28 26.06 -20.91
N GLY A 252 8.47 26.82 -20.17
CA GLY A 252 8.33 28.26 -20.22
C GLY A 252 7.04 28.73 -20.90
N ASN A 253 6.74 28.21 -22.10
CA ASN A 253 5.51 28.53 -22.82
C ASN A 253 4.35 27.56 -22.54
N ARG A 254 4.66 26.37 -21.99
CA ARG A 254 3.69 25.35 -21.60
C ARG A 254 4.25 24.49 -20.48
N ALA A 255 3.37 23.83 -19.75
CA ALA A 255 3.72 22.76 -18.82
C ALA A 255 3.23 21.41 -19.36
N ASN A 256 4.15 20.47 -19.55
CA ASN A 256 3.80 19.11 -19.96
C ASN A 256 3.30 18.35 -18.73
N ASN A 257 2.05 17.91 -18.78
CA ASN A 257 1.42 17.16 -17.69
C ASN A 257 2.00 15.73 -17.59
N LEU A 258 2.64 15.41 -16.45
CA LEU A 258 3.26 14.11 -16.20
C LEU A 258 2.37 13.14 -15.41
N TYR A 259 1.10 13.48 -15.18
CA TYR A 259 0.16 12.60 -14.49
C TYR A 259 -0.03 11.27 -15.24
N PRO A 260 -0.12 10.11 -14.56
CA PRO A 260 -0.32 8.82 -15.21
C PRO A 260 -1.59 8.80 -16.08
N ASN A 261 -1.52 8.23 -17.29
CA ASN A 261 -2.65 8.28 -18.22
C ASN A 261 -3.81 7.37 -17.78
N GLU A 262 -3.45 6.24 -17.22
CA GLU A 262 -4.30 5.18 -16.68
C GLU A 262 -5.12 5.64 -15.46
N TRP A 263 -4.68 6.69 -14.76
CA TRP A 263 -5.34 7.21 -13.55
C TRP A 263 -6.16 8.47 -13.81
N ARG A 264 -6.15 8.98 -15.04
CA ARG A 264 -6.80 10.25 -15.34
C ARG A 264 -8.30 10.19 -15.05
N ILE A 265 -8.83 11.27 -14.49
CA ILE A 265 -10.28 11.47 -14.37
C ILE A 265 -10.86 11.49 -15.79
N ARG A 266 -11.82 10.61 -16.07
CA ARG A 266 -12.49 10.54 -17.39
C ARG A 266 -13.74 11.40 -17.47
N SER A 267 -14.37 11.69 -16.33
CA SER A 267 -15.56 12.52 -16.28
C SER A 267 -15.21 13.97 -16.57
N GLY A 268 -15.94 14.58 -17.51
CA GLY A 268 -15.88 16.02 -17.78
C GLY A 268 -16.68 16.86 -16.77
N TYR A 269 -17.49 16.24 -15.93
CA TYR A 269 -18.28 16.92 -14.92
C TYR A 269 -17.39 17.56 -13.86
N LEU A 270 -17.44 18.89 -13.76
CA LEU A 270 -16.87 19.64 -12.66
C LEU A 270 -18.05 20.14 -11.80
N PRO A 271 -18.18 19.71 -10.54
CA PRO A 271 -19.26 20.18 -9.67
C PRO A 271 -19.22 21.70 -9.54
N GLU A 272 -20.39 22.35 -9.56
CA GLU A 272 -20.51 23.80 -9.31
C GLU A 272 -20.08 24.14 -7.87
N THR A 273 -20.41 23.26 -6.92
CA THR A 273 -19.98 23.34 -5.52
C THR A 273 -18.94 22.28 -5.23
N LYS A 274 -17.80 22.69 -4.66
CA LYS A 274 -16.75 21.76 -4.20
C LYS A 274 -17.36 20.79 -3.17
N PRO A 275 -17.20 19.47 -3.33
CA PRO A 275 -17.68 18.53 -2.33
C PRO A 275 -16.88 18.68 -1.03
N GLU A 276 -17.58 18.92 0.08
CA GLU A 276 -17.03 18.80 1.43
C GLU A 276 -17.09 17.33 1.82
N ILE A 277 -15.95 16.62 1.69
CA ILE A 277 -15.86 15.17 1.94
C ILE A 277 -15.46 14.89 3.39
N LEU A 278 -14.72 15.81 4.01
CA LEU A 278 -14.33 15.78 5.41
C LEU A 278 -14.87 17.06 6.04
N THR A 279 -16.02 16.99 6.68
CA THR A 279 -16.38 17.98 7.69
C THR A 279 -15.41 17.75 8.83
N ASP A 280 -14.59 18.75 9.17
CA ASP A 280 -13.88 18.75 10.44
C ASP A 280 -14.94 18.59 11.53
N HIS A 281 -15.11 17.39 12.07
CA HIS A 281 -15.75 17.19 13.36
C HIS A 281 -14.74 17.65 14.44
N SER A 282 -14.27 18.88 14.32
CA SER A 282 -13.68 19.61 15.43
C SER A 282 -14.83 20.37 16.08
N THR A 283 -14.98 20.16 17.39
CA THR A 283 -15.96 20.74 18.33
C THR A 283 -17.36 20.11 18.34
N ASP A 284 -17.56 19.16 19.26
CA ASP A 284 -18.30 19.38 20.53
C ASP A 284 -17.74 18.46 21.63
#